data_AF-A0A3M9ZZW1-F1
#
_entry.id   AF-A0A3M9ZZW1-F1
#
_cell.length_a   1.000
_cell.length_b   1.000
_cell.length_c   1.000
_cell.angle_alpha   90.00
_cell.angle_beta   90.00
_cell.angle_gamma   90.00
#
_symmetry.space_group_name_H-M   'P 1'
#
loop_
_entity.id
_entity.type
_entity.pdbx_description
1 polymer ?
#
loop_
_entity_poly.entity_id
_entity_poly.type
_entity_poly.pdbx_seq_one_letter_code
_entity_poly.pdbx_strand_id
1 'polypeptide(L)' 'MVFVAIGLSILAILVVFYEGSCGIDHLMITGNIESYEQSLDPEMCEDLVEKIDLFNDGCKPQIETLDCG' A
#
# COMPACT_ATOMS: atom_id res chain seq x y z
N MET A 1 10.08 -0.96 34.96
CA MET A 1 11.06 -0.88 33.85
C MET A 1 10.84 -2.00 32.83
N VAL A 2 10.75 -3.27 33.24
CA VAL A 2 10.52 -4.42 32.32
C VAL A 2 9.24 -4.28 31.48
N PHE A 3 8.10 -3.90 32.07
CA PHE A 3 6.86 -3.71 31.32
C PHE A 3 6.94 -2.58 30.27
N VAL A 4 7.70 -1.51 30.57
CA VAL A 4 7.93 -0.40 29.64
C VAL A 4 8.80 -0.85 28.47
N ALA A 5 9.83 -1.65 28.73
CA ALA A 5 10.69 -2.21 27.68
C ALA A 5 9.91 -3.15 26.74
N ILE A 6 9.03 -4.00 27.27
CA ILE A 6 8.19 -4.89 26.46
C ILE A 6 7.24 -4.08 25.57
N GLY A 7 6.59 -3.05 26.13
CA GLY A 7 5.70 -2.17 25.36
C GLY A 7 6.39 -1.49 24.18
N LEU A 8 7.61 -0.95 24.40
CA LEU A 8 8.41 -0.33 23.35
C LEU A 8 8.82 -1.33 22.26
N SER A 9 9.22 -2.55 22.65
CA SER A 9 9.58 -3.59 21.68
C SER A 9 8.42 -3.98 20.78
N ILE A 10 7.21 -4.12 21.33
CA ILE A 10 6.00 -4.44 20.55
C ILE A 10 5.68 -3.30 19.57
N LEU A 11 5.74 -2.05 20.03
CA LEU A 11 5.54 -0.87 19.19
C LEU A 11 6.56 -0.80 18.04
N ALA A 12 7.84 -1.04 18.33
CA ALA A 12 8.89 -1.04 17.31
C ALA A 12 8.66 -2.13 16.27
N ILE A 13 8.27 -3.34 16.70
CA ILE A 13 7.95 -4.45 15.81
C ILE A 13 6.75 -4.11 14.92
N LEU A 14 5.68 -3.54 15.48
CA LEU A 14 4.50 -3.13 14.72
C LEU A 14 4.84 -2.08 13.65
N VAL A 15 5.66 -1.08 13.98
CA VAL A 15 6.09 -0.06 13.03
C VAL A 15 6.90 -0.69 11.88
N VAL A 16 7.84 -1.60 12.19
CA VAL A 16 8.64 -2.28 11.17
C VAL A 16 7.77 -3.13 10.24
N PHE A 17 6.80 -3.86 10.79
CA PHE A 17 5.87 -4.65 9.97
C PHE A 17 4.97 -3.78 9.09
N TYR A 18 4.48 -2.67 9.63
CA TYR A 18 3.63 -1.73 8.92
C TYR A 18 4.37 -1.07 7.75
N GLU A 19 5.58 -0.54 7.99
CA GLU A 19 6.41 0.03 6.91
C GLU A 19 6.79 -1.02 5.86
N GLY A 20 7.08 -2.25 6.28
CA GLY A 20 7.38 -3.36 5.38
C GLY A 20 6.20 -3.73 4.47
N SER A 21 4.97 -3.80 5.01
CA SER A 21 3.76 -4.07 4.22
C SER A 21 3.54 -2.99 3.17
N CYS A 22 3.57 -1.71 3.59
CA CYS A 22 3.38 -0.59 2.68
C CYS A 22 4.40 -0.57 1.53
N GLY A 23 5.65 -0.96 1.78
CA GLY A 23 6.65 -1.06 0.72
C GLY A 23 6.34 -2.13 -0.34
N ILE A 24 5.83 -3.29 0.09
CA ILE A 24 5.44 -4.38 -0.81
C ILE A 24 4.19 -4.01 -1.59
N ASP A 25 3.18 -3.45 -0.93
CA ASP A 25 1.92 -3.03 -1.54
C ASP A 25 2.17 -1.94 -2.59
N HIS A 26 3.04 -0.97 -2.30
CA HIS A 26 3.44 0.06 -3.26
C HIS A 26 4.09 -0.53 -4.52
N LEU A 27 4.99 -1.50 -4.37
CA LEU A 27 5.64 -2.17 -5.49
C LEU A 27 4.62 -2.96 -6.33
N MET A 28 3.69 -3.66 -5.68
CA MET A 28 2.64 -4.43 -6.36
C MET A 28 1.68 -3.53 -7.13
N ILE A 29 1.26 -2.40 -6.54
CA ILE A 29 0.40 -1.41 -7.21
C ILE A 29 1.12 -0.84 -8.44
N THR A 30 2.42 -0.52 -8.31
CA THR A 30 3.21 -0.02 -9.45
C THR A 30 3.24 -1.02 -10.61
N GLY A 31 3.42 -2.32 -10.31
CA GLY A 31 3.36 -3.36 -11.34
C GLY A 31 1.97 -3.54 -11.96
N ASN A 32 0.91 -3.38 -11.18
CA ASN A 32 -0.46 -3.40 -11.71
C ASN A 32 -0.75 -2.19 -12.60
N ILE A 33 -0.23 -1.00 -12.27
CA ILE A 33 -0.29 0.20 -13.14
C ILE A 33 0.39 -0.10 -14.47
N GLU A 34 1.61 -0.64 -14.46
CA GLU A 34 2.32 -1.00 -15.70
C GLU A 34 1.53 -2.01 -16.54
N SER A 35 0.93 -3.02 -15.89
CA SER A 35 0.08 -4.00 -16.58
C SER A 35 -1.18 -3.37 -17.17
N TYR A 36 -1.80 -2.42 -16.47
CA TYR A 36 -2.94 -1.67 -16.98
C TYR A 36 -2.54 -0.78 -18.16
N GLU A 37 -1.41 -0.07 -18.10
CA GLU A 37 -0.92 0.75 -19.22
C GLU A 37 -0.66 -0.08 -20.48
N GLN A 38 -0.33 -1.37 -20.34
CA GLN A 38 -0.13 -2.29 -21.46
C GLN A 38 -1.43 -2.88 -22.01
N SER A 39 -2.41 -3.20 -21.15
CA SER A 39 -3.67 -3.81 -21.57
C SER A 39 -4.73 -2.79 -21.98
N LEU A 40 -4.71 -1.61 -21.34
CA LEU A 40 -5.75 -0.58 -21.36
C LEU A 40 -7.14 -1.13 -21.04
N ASP A 41 -7.19 -2.16 -20.18
CA ASP A 41 -8.42 -2.82 -19.77
C ASP A 41 -9.15 -2.01 -18.68
N PRO A 42 -10.37 -1.50 -18.95
CA PRO A 42 -11.11 -0.70 -17.97
C PRO A 42 -11.49 -1.47 -16.69
N GLU A 43 -11.71 -2.79 -16.75
CA GLU A 43 -11.95 -3.57 -15.53
C GLU A 43 -10.70 -3.58 -14.62
N MET A 44 -9.50 -3.69 -15.20
CA MET A 44 -8.26 -3.60 -14.44
C MET A 44 -8.05 -2.23 -13.81
N CYS A 45 -8.54 -1.16 -14.44
CA CYS A 45 -8.41 0.20 -13.93
C CYS A 45 -9.24 0.39 -12.66
N GLU A 46 -10.51 -0.03 -12.66
CA GLU A 46 -11.40 0.05 -11.49
C GLU A 46 -10.85 -0.77 -10.31
N ASP A 47 -10.40 -2.00 -10.57
CA ASP A 47 -9.74 -2.85 -9.58
C ASP A 47 -8.48 -2.19 -8.98
N LEU A 48 -7.77 -1.42 -9.80
CA LEU A 48 -6.54 -0.73 -9.40
C LEU A 48 -6.85 0.52 -8.58
N VAL A 49 -7.90 1.25 -8.90
CA VAL A 49 -8.41 2.38 -8.11
C VAL A 49 -8.78 1.93 -6.69
N GLU A 50 -9.52 0.83 -6.54
CA GLU A 50 -9.88 0.30 -5.21
C GLU A 50 -8.63 -0.06 -4.39
N LYS A 51 -7.62 -0.69 -5.02
CA LYS A 51 -6.36 -1.02 -4.35
C LYS A 51 -5.56 0.23 -3.95
N ILE A 52 -5.55 1.26 -4.79
CA ILE A 52 -4.89 2.53 -4.49
C ILE A 52 -5.57 3.23 -3.31
N ASP A 53 -6.91 3.23 -3.26
CA ASP A 53 -7.65 3.83 -2.14
C ASP A 53 -7.36 3.09 -0.81
N LEU A 54 -7.41 1.75 -0.82
CA LEU A 54 -7.05 0.94 0.36
C LEU A 54 -5.62 1.19 0.83
N PHE A 55 -4.68 1.35 -0.12
CA PHE A 55 -3.31 1.71 0.19
C PHE A 55 -3.21 3.13 0.76
N ASN A 56 -3.90 4.10 0.19
CA ASN A 56 -3.85 5.50 0.62
C ASN A 56 -4.48 5.76 1.99
N ASP A 57 -5.44 4.94 2.40
CA ASP A 57 -6.00 4.92 3.76
C ASP A 57 -4.98 4.40 4.78
N GLY A 58 -4.15 3.46 4.35
CA GLY A 58 -3.30 2.66 5.21
C GLY A 58 -1.81 2.95 5.14
N CYS A 59 -1.31 3.72 4.17
CA CYS A 59 0.12 3.83 3.87
C CYS A 59 0.53 5.23 3.37
N LYS A 60 1.84 5.49 3.40
CA LYS A 60 2.46 6.70 2.84
C LYS A 60 3.73 6.33 2.06
N PRO A 61 4.13 7.12 1.04
CA PRO A 61 3.39 8.26 0.46
C PRO A 61 2.14 7.80 -0.27
N GLN A 62 1.17 8.70 -0.46
CA GLN A 62 -0.04 8.38 -1.21
C GLN A 62 0.28 8.28 -2.71
N ILE A 63 -0.38 7.33 -3.38
CA ILE A 63 -0.36 7.15 -4.82
C ILE A 63 -1.53 7.94 -5.41
N GLU A 64 -1.32 8.59 -6.55
CA GLU A 64 -2.38 9.31 -7.24
C GLU A 64 -3.44 8.33 -7.77
N THR A 65 -4.70 8.59 -7.46
CA THR A 65 -5.82 7.78 -7.95
C THR A 65 -5.97 7.95 -9.46
N LEU A 66 -6.14 6.84 -10.18
CA LEU A 66 -6.30 6.82 -11.63
C LEU A 66 -7.72 7.27 -12.03
N ASP A 67 -7.80 8.03 -13.12
CA ASP A 67 -9.07 8.35 -13.77
C ASP A 67 -9.35 7.30 -14.86
N CYS A 68 -10.31 6.41 -14.60
CA CYS A 68 -10.61 5.26 -15.45
C CYS A 68 -11.61 5.56 -16.59
N GLY A 69 -11.97 6.84 -16.78
CA GLY A 69 -12.80 7.32 -17.89
C GLY A 69 -14.08 8.03 -17.49
#